data_AF-A0A0R1SDW7-F1
#
_entry.id   AF-A0A0R1SDW7-F1
#
_cell.length_a   1.000
_cell.length_b   1.000
_cell.length_c   1.000
_cell.angle_alpha   90.00
_cell.angle_beta   90.00
_cell.angle_gamma   90.00
#
_symmetry.space_group_name_H-M   'P 1'
#
loop_
_entity.id
_entity.type
_entity.pdbx_description
1 polymer ?
#
loop_
_entity_poly.entity_id
_entity_poly.type
_entity_poly.pdbx_seq_one_letter_code
_entity_poly.pdbx_strand_id
1 'polypeptide(L)'
;MKKIKLMTVALAAMILAPAFSVTGIVTPTSTITANAASQSTVISKIKQTPDLNPTASVRHFTKGTYQANQAIFDKQYNVEKMSINGVFNNHHATIYTNSSILKGYVAASIKTWNNALGSNVFSGGTKTNHTILVRFGSGGTNASDWDGLYKSNTLAVNRKHFNSPNYMLTVLRAITGKNVQAPQTDSEKAAFEKDYFGFWEATITHELGHSLGLDHTPYMNDIMFAQNGSASSDAKYGWQTGKNGNDTFAGLTNVLSNRDINRAKLTKLLGYW
;
A
#
# COMPACT_ATOMS: atom_id res chain seq x y z
N MET A 1 13.09 27.95 -4.96
CA MET A 1 12.70 26.74 -4.20
C MET A 1 13.57 25.58 -4.69
N LYS A 2 14.42 25.00 -3.82
CA LYS A 2 15.41 23.98 -4.20
C LYS A 2 14.69 22.66 -4.50
N LYS A 3 14.96 22.09 -5.68
CA LYS A 3 14.52 20.74 -6.07
C LYS A 3 15.04 19.76 -5.03
N ILE A 4 14.16 19.15 -4.24
CA ILE A 4 14.52 18.08 -3.30
C ILE A 4 14.90 16.87 -4.16
N LYS A 5 16.20 16.69 -4.39
CA LYS A 5 16.74 15.43 -4.94
C LYS A 5 16.76 14.44 -3.78
N LEU A 6 15.64 13.73 -3.55
CA LEU A 6 15.69 12.51 -2.75
C LEU A 6 16.70 11.58 -3.43
N MET A 7 17.78 11.22 -2.71
CA MET A 7 18.52 10.02 -3.09
C MET A 7 17.54 8.86 -3.06
N THR A 8 17.54 8.11 -4.15
CA THR A 8 16.60 7.06 -4.51
C THR A 8 16.30 6.14 -3.33
N VAL A 9 15.12 6.27 -2.71
CA VAL A 9 14.46 5.12 -2.11
C VAL A 9 13.86 4.37 -3.29
N ALA A 10 14.65 3.48 -3.88
CA ALA A 10 14.17 2.64 -4.95
C ALA A 10 13.27 1.58 -4.31
N LEU A 11 11.96 1.79 -4.32
CA LEU A 11 11.02 0.66 -4.25
C LEU A 11 10.92 0.12 -5.69
N ALA A 12 11.84 -0.80 -6.02
CA ALA A 12 11.91 -1.36 -7.36
C ALA A 12 10.84 -2.46 -7.52
N ALA A 13 9.75 -2.14 -8.24
CA ALA A 13 8.77 -3.12 -8.68
C ALA A 13 9.29 -3.82 -9.96
N MET A 14 9.80 -5.05 -9.82
CA MET A 14 10.00 -5.97 -10.95
C MET A 14 8.81 -6.92 -11.04
N ILE A 15 7.96 -6.73 -12.05
CA ILE A 15 6.92 -7.69 -12.44
C ILE A 15 7.37 -8.36 -13.75
N LEU A 16 7.73 -9.64 -13.66
CA LEU A 16 7.86 -10.52 -14.81
C LEU A 16 6.45 -11.02 -15.17
N ALA A 17 5.91 -10.56 -16.29
CA ALA A 17 4.68 -11.07 -16.86
C ALA A 17 4.96 -12.38 -17.62
N PRO A 18 4.28 -13.50 -17.32
CA PRO A 18 4.24 -14.62 -18.24
C PRO A 18 3.19 -14.34 -19.34
N ALA A 19 3.63 -14.37 -20.59
CA ALA A 19 2.74 -14.39 -21.74
C ALA A 19 2.10 -15.78 -21.84
N PHE A 20 0.80 -15.88 -21.59
CA PHE A 20 0.01 -17.06 -21.93
C PHE A 20 -0.91 -16.72 -23.10
N SER A 21 -0.73 -17.43 -24.21
CA SER A 21 -1.68 -17.49 -25.31
C SER A 21 -2.69 -18.58 -24.99
N VAL A 22 -3.97 -18.22 -24.81
CA VAL A 22 -5.06 -19.20 -24.80
C VAL A 22 -6.13 -18.73 -25.79
N THR A 23 -6.12 -19.34 -26.97
CA THR A 23 -7.24 -19.33 -27.90
C THR A 23 -8.31 -20.29 -27.39
N GLY A 24 -9.39 -19.74 -26.83
CA GLY A 24 -10.60 -20.47 -26.49
C GLY A 24 -11.81 -19.65 -26.90
N ILE A 25 -12.49 -20.07 -27.97
CA ILE A 25 -13.79 -19.51 -28.35
C ILE A 25 -14.80 -20.05 -27.34
N VAL A 26 -15.23 -19.20 -26.42
CA VAL A 26 -16.33 -19.50 -25.49
C VAL A 26 -17.55 -18.70 -25.96
N THR A 27 -18.59 -19.41 -26.38
CA THR A 27 -19.92 -18.86 -26.66
C THR A 27 -20.48 -18.13 -25.44
N PRO A 28 -21.00 -16.89 -25.57
CA PRO A 28 -21.50 -16.14 -24.43
C PRO A 28 -22.88 -16.65 -24.01
N THR A 29 -22.95 -17.35 -22.88
CA THR A 29 -24.19 -17.43 -22.11
C THR A 29 -24.43 -16.09 -21.43
N SER A 30 -25.21 -15.24 -22.10
CA SER A 30 -25.65 -13.93 -21.62
C SER A 30 -26.64 -14.07 -20.46
N THR A 31 -26.16 -14.32 -19.25
CA THR A 31 -26.87 -13.83 -18.06
C THR A 31 -26.55 -12.35 -17.92
N ILE A 32 -27.35 -11.50 -18.55
CA ILE A 32 -27.31 -10.05 -18.37
C ILE A 32 -27.46 -9.79 -16.86
N THR A 33 -26.38 -9.34 -16.21
CA THR A 33 -26.47 -8.73 -14.88
C THR A 33 -27.28 -7.44 -15.04
N ALA A 34 -28.60 -7.56 -14.93
CA ALA A 34 -29.50 -6.42 -14.89
C ALA A 34 -29.02 -5.48 -13.78
N ASN A 35 -28.73 -4.22 -14.13
CA ASN A 35 -28.28 -3.11 -13.26
C ASN A 35 -26.77 -2.79 -13.19
N ALA A 36 -25.94 -3.21 -14.16
CA ALA A 36 -24.59 -2.63 -14.31
C ALA A 36 -24.66 -1.25 -14.99
N ALA A 37 -24.02 -0.23 -14.42
CA ALA A 37 -23.88 1.06 -15.07
C ALA A 37 -22.98 0.93 -16.31
N SER A 38 -23.27 1.73 -17.34
CA SER A 38 -22.44 1.76 -18.54
C SER A 38 -21.04 2.30 -18.23
N GLN A 39 -20.06 1.90 -19.04
CA GLN A 39 -18.70 2.43 -18.96
C GLN A 39 -18.64 3.96 -19.02
N SER A 40 -19.49 4.60 -19.83
CA SER A 40 -19.54 6.07 -19.92
C SER A 40 -20.02 6.72 -18.62
N THR A 41 -21.01 6.13 -17.95
CA THR A 41 -21.46 6.59 -16.62
C THR A 41 -20.35 6.41 -15.57
N VAL A 42 -19.65 5.28 -15.57
CA VAL A 42 -18.52 5.03 -14.67
C VAL A 42 -17.43 6.09 -14.86
N ILE A 43 -16.99 6.31 -16.10
CA ILE A 43 -15.96 7.30 -16.43
C ILE A 43 -16.40 8.71 -16.02
N SER A 44 -17.67 9.08 -16.24
CA SER A 44 -18.21 10.38 -15.84
C SER A 44 -18.10 10.61 -14.34
N LYS A 45 -18.43 9.59 -13.52
CA LYS A 45 -18.29 9.69 -12.05
C LYS A 45 -16.84 9.74 -11.61
N ILE A 46 -15.93 8.97 -12.23
CA ILE A 46 -14.50 9.00 -11.92
C ILE A 46 -13.91 10.40 -12.17
N LYS A 47 -14.28 11.06 -13.27
CA LYS A 47 -13.82 12.43 -13.60
C LYS A 47 -14.22 13.48 -12.56
N GLN A 48 -15.23 13.21 -11.74
CA GLN A 48 -15.69 14.09 -10.67
C GLN A 48 -14.98 13.83 -9.34
N THR A 49 -14.09 12.82 -9.28
CA THR A 49 -13.31 12.51 -8.09
C THR A 49 -11.95 13.21 -8.13
N PRO A 50 -11.38 13.63 -6.98
CA PRO A 50 -9.97 14.00 -6.93
C PRO A 50 -9.11 12.84 -7.41
N ASP A 51 -7.93 13.15 -7.95
CA ASP A 51 -7.04 12.15 -8.53
C ASP A 51 -6.81 10.98 -7.55
N LEU A 52 -6.81 9.74 -8.04
CA LEU A 52 -6.68 8.49 -7.27
C LEU A 52 -7.55 8.39 -5.99
N ASN A 53 -8.57 9.22 -5.79
CA ASN A 53 -9.37 9.25 -4.57
C ASN A 53 -10.83 8.92 -4.87
N PRO A 54 -11.24 7.64 -4.83
CA PRO A 54 -12.59 7.24 -5.24
C PRO A 54 -13.60 7.70 -4.18
N THR A 55 -14.32 8.80 -4.43
CA THR A 55 -15.32 9.35 -3.50
C THR A 55 -16.57 8.47 -3.41
N ALA A 56 -17.52 8.85 -2.57
CA ALA A 56 -18.77 8.11 -2.38
C ALA A 56 -19.54 7.87 -3.70
N SER A 57 -19.46 8.80 -4.66
CA SER A 57 -20.15 8.66 -5.96
C SER A 57 -19.65 7.47 -6.79
N VAL A 58 -18.38 7.08 -6.59
CA VAL A 58 -17.75 5.92 -7.24
C VAL A 58 -17.89 4.65 -6.39
N ARG A 59 -18.03 4.78 -5.06
CA ARG A 59 -18.16 3.65 -4.12
C ARG A 59 -19.59 3.16 -3.89
N HIS A 60 -20.59 3.74 -4.57
CA HIS A 60 -22.00 3.35 -4.47
C HIS A 60 -22.55 2.68 -5.74
N PHE A 61 -21.69 2.24 -6.66
CA PHE A 61 -22.14 1.46 -7.80
C PHE A 61 -22.60 0.05 -7.36
N THR A 62 -23.35 -0.62 -8.23
CA THR A 62 -23.76 -2.01 -8.00
C THR A 62 -22.57 -2.96 -8.15
N LYS A 63 -22.64 -4.14 -7.52
CA LYS A 63 -21.64 -5.21 -7.68
C LYS A 63 -21.39 -5.55 -9.16
N GLY A 64 -22.45 -5.65 -9.96
CA GLY A 64 -22.34 -5.91 -11.40
C GLY A 64 -21.57 -4.82 -12.15
N THR A 65 -21.66 -3.56 -11.71
CA THR A 65 -20.88 -2.46 -12.29
C THR A 65 -19.40 -2.61 -11.99
N TYR A 66 -19.02 -2.96 -10.76
CA TYR A 66 -17.62 -3.22 -10.38
C TYR A 66 -17.04 -4.37 -11.18
N GLN A 67 -17.78 -5.49 -11.32
CA GLN A 67 -17.35 -6.64 -12.10
C GLN A 67 -17.18 -6.31 -13.59
N ALA A 68 -18.14 -5.59 -14.19
CA ALA A 68 -18.08 -5.24 -15.61
C ALA A 68 -17.02 -4.18 -15.95
N ASN A 69 -16.58 -3.38 -14.97
CA ASN A 69 -15.67 -2.25 -15.19
C ASN A 69 -14.40 -2.34 -14.32
N GLN A 70 -14.04 -3.53 -13.85
CA GLN A 70 -12.94 -3.74 -12.88
C GLN A 70 -11.64 -3.08 -13.34
N ALA A 71 -11.20 -3.36 -14.58
CA ALA A 71 -9.98 -2.79 -15.15
C ALA A 71 -9.98 -1.25 -15.23
N ILE A 72 -11.16 -0.61 -15.31
CA ILE A 72 -11.26 0.85 -15.28
C ILE A 72 -11.00 1.34 -13.86
N PHE A 73 -11.56 0.69 -12.84
CA PHE A 73 -11.31 1.06 -11.46
C PHE A 73 -9.84 0.83 -11.07
N ASP A 74 -9.28 -0.32 -11.44
CA ASP A 74 -7.88 -0.67 -11.23
C ASP A 74 -6.98 0.44 -11.75
N LYS A 75 -7.08 0.71 -13.05
CA LYS A 75 -6.31 1.76 -13.70
C LYS A 75 -6.54 3.15 -13.13
N GLN A 76 -7.79 3.55 -12.87
CA GLN A 76 -8.08 4.93 -12.47
C GLN A 76 -7.74 5.24 -11.02
N TYR A 77 -7.58 4.21 -10.19
CA TYR A 77 -7.29 4.34 -8.76
C TYR A 77 -6.00 3.64 -8.33
N ASN A 78 -5.20 3.14 -9.28
CA ASN A 78 -3.98 2.37 -9.05
C ASN A 78 -4.25 1.21 -8.07
N VAL A 79 -5.23 0.38 -8.33
CA VAL A 79 -5.56 -0.75 -7.44
C VAL A 79 -5.48 -2.05 -8.20
N GLU A 80 -5.11 -3.12 -7.52
CA GLU A 80 -5.03 -4.45 -8.12
C GLU A 80 -5.14 -5.55 -7.05
N LYS A 81 -5.44 -6.77 -7.46
CA LYS A 81 -5.53 -7.90 -6.53
C LYS A 81 -4.15 -8.48 -6.23
N MET A 82 -3.53 -8.01 -5.15
CA MET A 82 -2.17 -8.43 -4.74
C MET A 82 -2.16 -9.65 -3.81
N SER A 83 -3.24 -9.84 -3.04
CA SER A 83 -3.40 -11.00 -2.15
C SER A 83 -3.87 -12.23 -2.92
N ILE A 84 -3.27 -13.39 -2.64
CA ILE A 84 -3.74 -14.66 -3.20
C ILE A 84 -5.11 -15.03 -2.62
N ASN A 85 -5.86 -15.87 -3.34
CA ASN A 85 -7.15 -16.36 -2.89
C ASN A 85 -7.04 -17.03 -1.51
N GLY A 86 -7.96 -16.70 -0.61
CA GLY A 86 -8.00 -17.24 0.76
C GLY A 86 -7.24 -16.44 1.81
N VAL A 87 -6.46 -15.42 1.43
CA VAL A 87 -5.84 -14.51 2.42
C VAL A 87 -6.91 -13.75 3.21
N PHE A 88 -7.88 -13.19 2.48
CA PHE A 88 -9.06 -12.58 3.08
C PHE A 88 -10.23 -13.54 2.96
N ASN A 89 -10.85 -13.82 4.10
CA ASN A 89 -12.11 -14.55 4.18
C ASN A 89 -13.12 -13.61 4.84
N ASN A 90 -14.23 -13.34 4.15
CA ASN A 90 -15.25 -12.39 4.60
C ASN A 90 -14.66 -11.02 5.00
N HIS A 91 -13.76 -10.47 4.18
CA HIS A 91 -13.09 -9.19 4.42
C HIS A 91 -12.19 -9.13 5.65
N HIS A 92 -11.70 -10.29 6.09
CA HIS A 92 -10.81 -10.40 7.25
C HIS A 92 -9.60 -11.29 6.98
N ALA A 93 -8.43 -10.86 7.47
CA ALA A 93 -7.18 -11.60 7.45
C ALA A 93 -6.55 -11.68 8.86
N THR A 94 -5.83 -12.76 9.13
CA THR A 94 -5.10 -12.98 10.40
C THR A 94 -3.61 -12.85 10.17
N ILE A 95 -2.93 -12.04 10.97
CA ILE A 95 -1.51 -11.70 10.78
C ILE A 95 -0.68 -12.33 11.88
N TYR A 96 0.36 -13.08 11.51
CA TYR A 96 1.29 -13.68 12.47
C TYR A 96 2.73 -13.23 12.20
N THR A 97 3.48 -13.00 13.28
CA THR A 97 4.94 -12.90 13.24
C THR A 97 5.57 -13.73 14.35
N ASN A 98 6.66 -14.42 14.03
CA ASN A 98 7.48 -15.09 15.04
C ASN A 98 8.50 -14.13 15.70
N SER A 99 8.69 -12.93 15.15
CA SER A 99 9.66 -11.95 15.67
C SER A 99 9.06 -11.20 16.85
N SER A 100 9.65 -11.33 18.04
CA SER A 100 9.25 -10.55 19.22
C SER A 100 9.36 -9.04 18.98
N ILE A 101 10.37 -8.63 18.21
CA ILE A 101 10.62 -7.22 17.87
C ILE A 101 9.51 -6.66 16.98
N LEU A 102 9.04 -7.42 15.97
CA LEU A 102 8.03 -6.92 15.04
C LEU A 102 6.60 -6.93 15.61
N LYS A 103 6.34 -7.65 16.71
CA LYS A 103 4.99 -7.77 17.30
C LYS A 103 4.34 -6.43 17.59
N GLY A 104 5.08 -5.49 18.19
CA GLY A 104 4.57 -4.16 18.53
C GLY A 104 4.14 -3.39 17.28
N TYR A 105 5.01 -3.35 16.27
CA TYR A 105 4.74 -2.69 14.99
C TYR A 105 3.54 -3.29 14.25
N VAL A 106 3.46 -4.62 14.19
CA VAL A 106 2.33 -5.32 13.56
C VAL A 106 1.02 -4.97 14.25
N ALA A 107 1.00 -4.97 15.59
CA ALA A 107 -0.20 -4.61 16.36
C ALA A 107 -0.62 -3.14 16.10
N ALA A 108 0.33 -2.22 16.00
CA ALA A 108 0.07 -0.83 15.67
C ALA A 108 -0.52 -0.68 14.26
N SER A 109 0.07 -1.32 13.24
CA SER A 109 -0.42 -1.26 11.86
C SER A 109 -1.81 -1.89 11.69
N ILE A 110 -2.10 -3.01 12.38
CA ILE A 110 -3.45 -3.60 12.45
C ILE A 110 -4.45 -2.57 12.97
N LYS A 111 -4.13 -1.94 14.11
CA LYS A 111 -4.99 -0.93 14.74
C LYS A 111 -5.22 0.26 13.80
N THR A 112 -4.19 0.74 13.12
CA THR A 112 -4.28 1.85 12.16
C THR A 112 -5.29 1.56 11.06
N TRP A 113 -5.18 0.41 10.38
CA TRP A 113 -6.12 0.04 9.31
C TRP A 113 -7.53 -0.21 9.83
N ASN A 114 -7.67 -0.96 10.92
CA ASN A 114 -8.99 -1.27 11.48
C ASN A 114 -9.74 -0.01 11.92
N ASN A 115 -9.05 0.93 12.58
CA ASN A 115 -9.64 2.20 13.01
C ASN A 115 -10.09 3.02 11.81
N ALA A 116 -9.23 3.16 10.79
CA ALA A 116 -9.54 3.98 9.63
C ALA A 116 -10.66 3.42 8.75
N LEU A 117 -10.79 2.08 8.70
CA LEU A 117 -11.83 1.38 7.96
C LEU A 117 -13.10 1.15 8.79
N GLY A 118 -13.05 1.39 10.11
CA GLY A 118 -14.18 1.17 11.03
C GLY A 118 -14.62 -0.30 11.08
N SER A 119 -13.71 -1.23 10.83
CA SER A 119 -14.01 -2.66 10.77
C SER A 119 -12.80 -3.50 11.20
N ASN A 120 -13.05 -4.73 11.64
CA ASN A 120 -12.00 -5.69 11.95
C ASN A 120 -11.51 -6.35 10.65
N VAL A 121 -10.63 -5.65 9.93
CA VAL A 121 -10.05 -6.13 8.65
C VAL A 121 -8.86 -7.04 8.91
N PHE A 122 -8.08 -6.71 9.94
CA PHE A 122 -6.94 -7.51 10.37
C PHE A 122 -7.07 -7.87 11.84
N SER A 123 -6.62 -9.07 12.20
CA SER A 123 -6.41 -9.43 13.61
C SER A 123 -5.10 -10.18 13.80
N GLY A 124 -4.66 -10.30 15.05
CA GLY A 124 -3.52 -11.13 15.40
C GLY A 124 -3.84 -12.62 15.20
N GLY A 125 -2.98 -13.30 14.45
CA GLY A 125 -3.00 -14.74 14.26
C GLY A 125 -1.97 -15.47 15.11
N THR A 126 -1.90 -16.79 14.94
CA THR A 126 -0.93 -17.66 15.57
C THR A 126 -0.06 -18.36 14.53
N LYS A 127 0.99 -19.08 14.98
CA LYS A 127 1.87 -19.84 14.08
C LYS A 127 1.11 -20.82 13.19
N THR A 128 0.04 -21.43 13.71
CA THR A 128 -0.76 -22.44 13.00
C THR A 128 -2.05 -21.87 12.39
N ASN A 129 -2.49 -20.68 12.82
CA ASN A 129 -3.68 -20.03 12.31
C ASN A 129 -3.37 -18.57 11.95
N HIS A 130 -2.93 -18.36 10.72
CA HIS A 130 -2.74 -17.05 10.11
C HIS A 130 -2.97 -17.13 8.60
N THR A 131 -3.36 -16.02 7.99
CA THR A 131 -3.44 -15.89 6.53
C THR A 131 -2.33 -15.00 5.96
N ILE A 132 -1.73 -14.13 6.78
CA ILE A 132 -0.57 -13.30 6.43
C ILE A 132 0.60 -13.58 7.40
N LEU A 133 1.79 -13.84 6.83
CA LEU A 133 3.03 -14.01 7.60
C LEU A 133 3.89 -12.75 7.52
N VAL A 134 4.22 -12.16 8.67
CA VAL A 134 5.18 -11.06 8.80
C VAL A 134 6.52 -11.58 9.31
N ARG A 135 7.60 -11.29 8.60
CA ARG A 135 8.96 -11.71 8.97
C ARG A 135 10.01 -10.72 8.51
N PHE A 136 11.22 -10.87 9.03
CA PHE A 136 12.38 -10.22 8.41
C PHE A 136 12.75 -10.92 7.09
N GLY A 137 13.14 -10.14 6.09
CA GLY A 137 13.70 -10.59 4.82
C GLY A 137 15.05 -9.95 4.53
N SER A 138 15.63 -10.32 3.39
CA SER A 138 16.97 -9.88 2.99
C SER A 138 17.02 -8.48 2.40
N GLY A 139 15.90 -7.87 2.00
CA GLY A 139 15.89 -6.60 1.28
C GLY A 139 16.27 -6.72 -0.20
N GLY A 140 16.08 -7.90 -0.80
CA GLY A 140 16.43 -8.18 -2.19
C GLY A 140 17.89 -8.65 -2.39
N THR A 141 18.46 -8.41 -3.58
CA THR A 141 19.76 -8.99 -3.99
C THR A 141 20.92 -8.42 -3.17
N ASN A 142 20.86 -7.14 -2.81
CA ASN A 142 21.91 -6.43 -2.05
C ASN A 142 21.43 -5.83 -0.73
N ALA A 143 20.25 -6.25 -0.27
CA ALA A 143 19.57 -5.68 0.89
C ALA A 143 19.21 -4.19 0.78
N SER A 144 19.09 -3.68 -0.45
CA SER A 144 18.83 -2.26 -0.76
C SER A 144 17.57 -2.04 -1.59
N ASP A 145 16.87 -3.11 -1.96
CA ASP A 145 15.83 -3.05 -3.00
C ASP A 145 14.49 -2.56 -2.42
N TRP A 146 14.31 -2.64 -1.10
CA TRP A 146 13.09 -2.26 -0.40
C TRP A 146 13.28 -2.23 1.12
N ASP A 147 12.42 -1.47 1.81
CA ASP A 147 12.28 -1.45 3.27
C ASP A 147 11.23 -2.45 3.77
N GLY A 148 10.10 -2.50 3.06
CA GLY A 148 9.05 -3.50 3.19
C GLY A 148 8.76 -4.14 1.85
N LEU A 149 8.27 -5.39 1.87
CA LEU A 149 7.76 -6.05 0.68
C LEU A 149 6.59 -6.96 1.04
N TYR A 150 5.42 -6.64 0.52
CA TYR A 150 4.28 -7.55 0.47
C TYR A 150 4.30 -8.35 -0.83
N LYS A 151 4.21 -9.67 -0.72
CA LYS A 151 4.02 -10.56 -1.86
C LYS A 151 3.12 -11.73 -1.50
N SER A 152 2.01 -11.86 -2.23
CA SER A 152 1.03 -12.93 -2.14
C SER A 152 0.30 -13.05 -0.80
N ASN A 153 1.02 -13.39 0.26
CA ASN A 153 0.52 -13.52 1.64
C ASN A 153 1.63 -13.29 2.69
N THR A 154 2.80 -12.80 2.25
CA THR A 154 3.96 -12.60 3.12
C THR A 154 4.36 -11.13 3.08
N LEU A 155 4.53 -10.54 4.25
CA LEU A 155 5.11 -9.22 4.46
C LEU A 155 6.53 -9.41 5.00
N ALA A 156 7.51 -8.94 4.25
CA ALA A 156 8.91 -8.95 4.64
C ALA A 156 9.36 -7.55 5.05
N VAL A 157 10.07 -7.43 6.18
CA VAL A 157 10.75 -6.20 6.61
C VAL A 157 12.25 -6.37 6.38
N ASN A 158 12.92 -5.39 5.79
CA ASN A 158 14.35 -5.46 5.52
C ASN A 158 15.15 -5.46 6.83
N ARG A 159 15.75 -6.60 7.16
CA ARG A 159 16.50 -6.77 8.41
C ARG A 159 17.70 -5.83 8.52
N LYS A 160 18.42 -5.62 7.42
CA LYS A 160 19.65 -4.82 7.40
C LYS A 160 19.34 -3.36 7.65
N HIS A 161 18.31 -2.83 6.98
CA HIS A 161 17.85 -1.47 7.18
C HIS A 161 17.26 -1.28 8.57
N PHE A 162 16.42 -2.21 9.02
CA PHE A 162 15.84 -2.18 10.37
C PHE A 162 16.95 -2.08 11.43
N ASN A 163 17.92 -2.98 11.42
CA ASN A 163 18.98 -2.98 12.44
C ASN A 163 20.04 -1.87 12.28
N SER A 164 19.88 -0.92 11.35
CA SER A 164 20.88 0.11 11.07
C SER A 164 20.42 1.50 11.53
N PRO A 165 21.01 2.05 12.62
CA PRO A 165 20.77 3.44 13.01
C PRO A 165 21.16 4.45 11.92
N ASN A 166 22.23 4.16 11.17
CA ASN A 166 22.70 4.99 10.06
C ASN A 166 21.71 5.04 8.88
N TYR A 167 20.94 3.96 8.69
CA TYR A 167 19.88 3.95 7.70
C TYR A 167 18.79 4.97 8.05
N MET A 168 18.32 4.97 9.31
CA MET A 168 17.29 5.90 9.75
C MET A 168 17.75 7.37 9.65
N LEU A 169 19.02 7.66 10.00
CA LEU A 169 19.59 9.00 9.78
C LEU A 169 19.57 9.42 8.31
N THR A 170 19.81 8.47 7.40
CA THR A 170 19.75 8.72 5.94
C THR A 170 18.31 8.99 5.49
N VAL A 171 17.34 8.22 5.98
CA VAL A 171 15.91 8.42 5.74
C VAL A 171 15.45 9.79 6.23
N LEU A 172 15.76 10.15 7.49
CA LEU A 172 15.37 11.44 8.06
C LEU A 172 15.97 12.62 7.29
N ARG A 173 17.24 12.54 6.90
CA ARG A 173 17.87 13.54 6.04
C ARG A 173 17.18 13.66 4.68
N ALA A 174 16.81 12.53 4.06
CA ALA A 174 16.12 12.52 2.77
C ALA A 174 14.72 13.16 2.84
N ILE A 175 13.97 12.88 3.90
CA ILE A 175 12.60 13.39 4.10
C ILE A 175 12.61 14.87 4.52
N THR A 176 13.43 15.22 5.50
CA THR A 176 13.43 16.57 6.08
C THR A 176 14.27 17.58 5.29
N GLY A 177 15.18 17.10 4.45
CA GLY A 177 16.19 17.92 3.78
C GLY A 177 17.21 18.55 4.74
N LYS A 178 17.16 18.21 6.05
CA LYS A 178 18.06 18.73 7.07
C LYS A 178 19.23 17.78 7.26
N ASN A 179 20.37 18.32 7.69
CA ASN A 179 21.48 17.50 8.13
C ASN A 179 21.11 16.88 9.49
N VAL A 180 20.85 15.57 9.52
CA VAL A 180 20.50 14.83 10.73
C VAL A 180 21.74 14.08 11.21
N GLN A 181 22.12 14.30 12.46
CA GLN A 181 23.25 13.65 13.11
C GLN A 181 22.79 12.61 14.13
N ALA A 182 23.69 11.74 14.55
CA ALA A 182 23.39 10.77 15.61
C ALA A 182 23.05 11.50 16.92
N PRO A 183 21.98 11.09 17.63
CA PRO A 183 21.53 11.77 18.84
C PRO A 183 22.62 11.73 19.93
N GLN A 184 22.85 12.86 20.60
CA GLN A 184 23.88 12.99 21.64
C GLN A 184 23.26 13.08 23.04
N THR A 185 22.12 13.74 23.16
CA THR A 185 21.36 13.93 24.40
C THR A 185 20.22 12.92 24.52
N ASP A 186 19.73 12.69 25.75
CA ASP A 186 18.62 11.75 25.97
C ASP A 186 17.31 12.22 25.32
N SER A 187 17.09 13.53 25.23
CA SER A 187 15.96 14.11 24.50
C SER A 187 16.04 13.82 23.00
N GLU A 188 17.23 13.95 22.41
CA GLU A 188 17.45 13.61 20.99
C GLU A 188 17.32 12.11 20.74
N LYS A 189 17.77 11.26 21.67
CA LYS A 189 17.59 9.80 21.58
C LYS A 189 16.10 9.44 21.59
N ALA A 190 15.32 10.01 22.51
CA ALA A 190 13.88 9.77 22.58
C ALA A 190 13.15 10.24 21.30
N ALA A 191 13.54 11.39 20.75
CA ALA A 191 13.01 11.88 19.48
C ALA A 191 13.36 10.95 18.31
N PHE A 192 14.63 10.52 18.22
CA PHE A 192 15.09 9.58 17.20
C PHE A 192 14.40 8.22 17.31
N GLU A 193 14.20 7.71 18.51
CA GLU A 193 13.44 6.48 18.75
C GLU A 193 12.00 6.64 18.26
N LYS A 194 11.33 7.75 18.57
CA LYS A 194 9.97 8.03 18.07
C LYS A 194 9.91 8.02 16.54
N ASP A 195 10.86 8.66 15.88
CA ASP A 195 10.94 8.68 14.41
C ASP A 195 11.23 7.28 13.83
N TYR A 196 12.13 6.53 14.46
CA TYR A 196 12.44 5.16 14.09
C TYR A 196 11.21 4.25 14.22
N PHE A 197 10.49 4.35 15.34
CA PHE A 197 9.25 3.59 15.57
C PHE A 197 8.20 3.97 14.52
N GLY A 198 7.95 5.27 14.32
CA GLY A 198 6.98 5.78 13.37
C GLY A 198 7.28 5.35 11.93
N PHE A 199 8.55 5.33 11.52
CA PHE A 199 8.97 4.88 10.20
C PHE A 199 8.67 3.39 9.95
N TRP A 200 9.05 2.52 10.87
CA TRP A 200 8.84 1.08 10.70
C TRP A 200 7.38 0.67 10.88
N GLU A 201 6.62 1.37 11.73
CA GLU A 201 5.16 1.22 11.78
C GLU A 201 4.52 1.61 10.45
N ALA A 202 4.88 2.78 9.91
CA ALA A 202 4.38 3.25 8.63
C ALA A 202 4.75 2.29 7.48
N THR A 203 5.96 1.73 7.51
CA THR A 203 6.41 0.71 6.55
C THR A 203 5.51 -0.53 6.61
N ILE A 204 5.26 -1.10 7.80
CA ILE A 204 4.37 -2.27 7.91
C ILE A 204 2.93 -1.90 7.51
N THR A 205 2.45 -0.72 7.85
CA THR A 205 1.12 -0.24 7.44
C THR A 205 1.01 -0.09 5.92
N HIS A 206 2.05 0.41 5.25
CA HIS A 206 2.16 0.48 3.79
C HIS A 206 2.02 -0.91 3.16
N GLU A 207 2.81 -1.88 3.63
CA GLU A 207 2.75 -3.24 3.11
C GLU A 207 1.40 -3.93 3.38
N LEU A 208 0.73 -3.62 4.50
CA LEU A 208 -0.65 -4.06 4.70
C LEU A 208 -1.63 -3.37 3.74
N GLY A 209 -1.36 -2.14 3.31
CA GLY A 209 -2.10 -1.48 2.23
C GLY A 209 -2.00 -2.25 0.92
N HIS A 210 -0.80 -2.76 0.56
CA HIS A 210 -0.66 -3.67 -0.57
C HIS A 210 -1.49 -4.93 -0.41
N SER A 211 -1.58 -5.52 0.78
CA SER A 211 -2.46 -6.68 1.00
C SER A 211 -3.95 -6.37 0.73
N LEU A 212 -4.38 -5.12 0.93
CA LEU A 212 -5.71 -4.61 0.60
C LEU A 212 -5.86 -4.25 -0.90
N GLY A 213 -4.84 -4.50 -1.72
CA GLY A 213 -4.86 -4.24 -3.15
C GLY A 213 -4.56 -2.79 -3.54
N LEU A 214 -3.88 -2.04 -2.69
CA LEU A 214 -3.46 -0.67 -3.00
C LEU A 214 -2.09 -0.68 -3.68
N ASP A 215 -1.97 -0.14 -4.88
CA ASP A 215 -0.67 0.18 -5.47
C ASP A 215 -0.22 1.59 -5.02
N HIS A 216 0.96 1.99 -5.44
CA HIS A 216 1.57 3.25 -5.05
C HIS A 216 0.81 4.47 -5.55
N THR A 217 1.02 5.58 -4.84
CA THR A 217 0.63 6.92 -5.26
C THR A 217 1.85 7.84 -5.28
N PRO A 218 1.79 8.95 -6.05
CA PRO A 218 2.85 9.95 -6.00
C PRO A 218 2.72 10.91 -4.81
N TYR A 219 1.72 10.80 -3.91
CA TYR A 219 1.43 11.86 -2.93
C TYR A 219 2.08 11.58 -1.58
N MET A 220 2.96 12.48 -1.12
CA MET A 220 3.78 12.26 0.09
C MET A 220 2.99 12.06 1.39
N ASN A 221 1.73 12.52 1.43
CA ASN A 221 0.85 12.40 2.58
C ASN A 221 0.00 11.12 2.56
N ASP A 222 0.15 10.27 1.55
CA ASP A 222 -0.43 8.93 1.52
C ASP A 222 0.54 7.93 2.13
N ILE A 223 0.03 6.95 2.87
CA ILE A 223 0.87 5.84 3.34
C ILE A 223 1.45 5.08 2.15
N MET A 224 0.71 5.00 1.04
CA MET A 224 1.09 4.32 -0.19
C MET A 224 2.01 5.16 -1.09
N PHE A 225 2.64 6.21 -0.56
CA PHE A 225 3.57 7.04 -1.33
C PHE A 225 4.75 6.24 -1.89
N ALA A 226 5.07 6.46 -3.16
CA ALA A 226 6.37 6.14 -3.74
C ALA A 226 6.93 7.34 -4.52
N GLN A 227 8.25 7.54 -4.44
CA GLN A 227 8.94 8.67 -5.09
C GLN A 227 8.82 8.63 -6.62
N ASN A 228 8.81 7.41 -7.18
CA ASN A 228 8.63 7.15 -8.59
C ASN A 228 7.69 5.96 -8.77
N GLY A 229 7.05 5.89 -9.93
CA GLY A 229 6.14 4.81 -10.30
C GLY A 229 6.05 4.73 -11.81
N SER A 230 5.93 3.51 -12.32
CA SER A 230 5.79 3.28 -13.75
C SER A 230 4.32 3.24 -14.14
N ALA A 231 4.00 3.70 -15.35
CA ALA A 231 2.72 3.36 -15.94
C ALA A 231 2.68 1.85 -16.20
N SER A 232 1.58 1.19 -15.86
CA SER A 232 1.31 -0.22 -16.12
C SER A 232 -0.10 -0.38 -16.68
N SER A 233 -0.54 -1.62 -16.92
CA SER A 233 -1.95 -1.91 -17.21
C SER A 233 -2.89 -1.35 -16.14
N ASP A 234 -2.42 -1.34 -14.89
CA ASP A 234 -3.22 -1.12 -13.69
C ASP A 234 -2.88 0.21 -12.99
N ALA A 235 -1.86 0.94 -13.48
CA ALA A 235 -1.53 2.28 -13.02
C ALA A 235 -2.03 3.35 -14.02
N LYS A 236 -2.65 4.40 -13.49
CA LYS A 236 -3.24 5.50 -14.26
C LYS A 236 -2.22 6.22 -15.13
N TYR A 237 -1.05 6.48 -14.56
CA TYR A 237 0.06 7.20 -15.17
C TYR A 237 1.36 6.89 -14.40
N GLY A 238 2.50 7.05 -15.06
CA GLY A 238 3.81 7.00 -14.39
C GLY A 238 4.23 8.36 -13.83
N TRP A 239 5.15 8.36 -12.86
CA TRP A 239 5.73 9.57 -12.29
C TRP A 239 7.19 9.35 -11.92
N GLN A 240 7.99 10.42 -12.02
CA GLN A 240 9.42 10.40 -11.66
C GLN A 240 9.72 11.13 -10.35
N THR A 241 8.76 11.93 -9.87
CA THR A 241 8.89 12.69 -8.63
C THR A 241 7.59 12.65 -7.84
N GLY A 242 7.72 12.63 -6.52
CA GLY A 242 6.59 12.81 -5.62
C GLY A 242 5.88 14.16 -5.85
N LYS A 243 4.58 14.15 -5.63
CA LYS A 243 3.72 15.31 -5.49
C LYS A 243 3.64 15.69 -4.02
N ASN A 244 3.83 16.97 -3.72
CA ASN A 244 3.63 17.49 -2.38
C ASN A 244 2.17 17.26 -1.94
N GLY A 245 2.00 16.75 -0.73
CA GLY A 245 0.72 16.75 -0.02
C GLY A 245 0.53 18.05 0.76
N ASN A 246 -0.25 17.99 1.85
CA ASN A 246 -0.39 19.09 2.82
C ASN A 246 0.83 19.19 3.75
N ASP A 247 2.04 19.19 3.19
CA ASP A 247 3.34 19.26 3.89
C ASP A 247 3.59 18.19 4.98
N THR A 248 2.83 17.09 4.94
CA THR A 248 2.93 15.96 5.86
C THR A 248 3.44 14.73 5.12
N PHE A 249 4.47 14.06 5.67
CA PHE A 249 5.00 12.82 5.15
C PHE A 249 4.47 11.65 5.99
N ALA A 250 3.58 10.83 5.41
CA ALA A 250 2.91 9.75 6.13
C ALA A 250 3.88 8.64 6.59
N GLY A 251 5.00 8.48 5.89
CA GLY A 251 6.04 7.49 6.18
C GLY A 251 6.80 7.71 7.50
N LEU A 252 6.52 8.77 8.26
CA LEU A 252 7.05 8.96 9.63
C LEU A 252 5.97 8.94 10.72
N THR A 253 4.70 9.05 10.35
CA THR A 253 3.61 9.28 11.31
C THR A 253 2.61 8.13 11.38
N ASN A 254 2.66 7.17 10.44
CA ASN A 254 1.75 6.05 10.37
C ASN A 254 0.26 6.49 10.30
N VAL A 255 0.00 7.59 9.59
CA VAL A 255 -1.34 8.15 9.39
C VAL A 255 -1.82 7.86 7.97
N LEU A 256 -3.02 7.29 7.85
CA LEU A 256 -3.65 7.02 6.57
C LEU A 256 -4.34 8.29 6.03
N SER A 257 -4.15 8.57 4.74
CA SER A 257 -4.88 9.65 4.08
C SER A 257 -6.30 9.23 3.72
N ASN A 258 -7.18 10.19 3.44
CA ASN A 258 -8.50 9.89 2.89
C ASN A 258 -8.42 9.11 1.56
N ARG A 259 -7.35 9.30 0.79
CA ARG A 259 -7.14 8.58 -0.46
C ARG A 259 -6.83 7.11 -0.19
N ASP A 260 -5.94 6.81 0.76
CA ASP A 260 -5.64 5.44 1.18
C ASP A 260 -6.91 4.71 1.63
N ILE A 261 -7.67 5.37 2.51
CA ILE A 261 -8.91 4.82 3.08
C ILE A 261 -9.96 4.59 2.00
N ASN A 262 -10.16 5.55 1.11
CA ASN A 262 -11.17 5.45 0.07
C ASN A 262 -10.81 4.39 -0.98
N ARG A 263 -9.54 4.28 -1.35
CA ARG A 263 -9.05 3.22 -2.24
C ARG A 263 -9.21 1.85 -1.59
N ALA A 264 -8.91 1.69 -0.30
CA ALA A 264 -9.13 0.43 0.41
C ALA A 264 -10.62 0.06 0.43
N LYS A 265 -11.50 1.03 0.67
CA LYS A 265 -12.96 0.81 0.57
C LYS A 265 -13.39 0.41 -0.84
N LEU A 266 -12.77 0.96 -1.88
CA LEU A 266 -13.03 0.55 -3.27
C LEU A 266 -12.57 -0.90 -3.52
N THR A 267 -11.38 -1.28 -3.07
CA THR A 267 -10.85 -2.63 -3.30
C THR A 267 -11.64 -3.72 -2.58
N LYS A 268 -12.29 -3.38 -1.45
CA LYS A 268 -13.32 -4.24 -0.85
C LYS A 268 -14.49 -4.51 -1.79
N LEU A 269 -14.98 -3.47 -2.46
CA LEU A 269 -16.11 -3.56 -3.41
C LEU A 269 -15.74 -4.32 -4.69
N LEU A 270 -14.46 -4.24 -5.09
CA LEU A 270 -13.87 -5.03 -6.18
C LEU A 270 -13.60 -6.49 -5.77
N GLY A 271 -13.69 -6.82 -4.47
CA GLY A 271 -13.50 -8.17 -3.95
C GLY A 271 -12.02 -8.58 -3.82
N TYR A 272 -11.13 -7.63 -3.57
CA TYR A 272 -9.68 -7.91 -3.39
C TYR A 272 -9.36 -8.31 -1.96
N TRP A 273 -10.15 -7.80 -1.01
CA TRP A 273 -10.16 -8.22 0.37
C TRP A 273 -11.61 -8.26 0.85
#